data_AF-A0A2A5X9X0-F1
#
_entry.id   AF-A0A2A5X9X0-F1
#
_cell.length_a   1.000
_cell.length_b   1.000
_cell.length_c   1.000
_cell.angle_alpha   90.00
_cell.angle_beta   90.00
_cell.angle_gamma   90.00
#
_symmetry.space_group_name_H-M   'P 1'
#
loop_
_entity.id
_entity.type
_entity.pdbx_description
1 polymer ?
#
loop_
_entity_poly.entity_id
_entity_poly.type
_entity_poly.pdbx_seq_one_letter_code
_entity_poly.pdbx_strand_id
1 'polypeptide(L)'
;MLRRNKVRLYFFIKNFIRGILFFAVAIVFYKVTFSYLDLSGLKEQIPFDLPSTFVFILFFMSEVILGVIPPELFMIWAITSKPLSSYLIYVISFSVISYIAGFVAFLFGKYLHKTWLYEFMRKNIIGKYERKINSYGWLVIVVAAITPLPFSATCAVIGAIGFKRNKYLFYSMARFIRYAIYGFFIWLAHPF
;
A
#
# COMPACT_ATOMS: atom_id res chain seq x y z
N MET A 1 -22.03 11.38 -22.05
CA MET A 1 -20.83 11.43 -21.19
C MET A 1 -21.11 11.34 -19.68
N LEU A 2 -22.17 11.96 -19.15
CA LEU A 2 -22.47 12.03 -17.70
C LEU A 2 -22.66 10.66 -17.00
N ARG A 3 -23.25 9.66 -17.67
CA ARG A 3 -23.50 8.33 -17.09
C ARG A 3 -22.22 7.56 -16.76
N ARG A 4 -21.15 7.73 -17.54
CA ARG A 4 -19.84 7.06 -17.34
C ARG A 4 -19.08 7.63 -16.15
N ASN A 5 -19.21 8.93 -15.88
CA ASN A 5 -18.56 9.58 -14.74
C ASN A 5 -19.20 9.22 -13.40
N LYS A 6 -20.54 9.10 -13.35
CA LYS A 6 -21.25 8.65 -12.14
C LYS A 6 -20.85 7.23 -11.71
N VAL A 7 -20.68 6.32 -12.67
CA VAL A 7 -20.24 4.93 -12.38
C VAL A 7 -18.79 4.88 -11.86
N ARG A 8 -17.90 5.72 -12.40
CA ARG A 8 -16.52 5.87 -11.94
C ARG A 8 -16.45 6.42 -10.51
N LEU A 9 -17.25 7.44 -10.22
CA LEU A 9 -17.31 8.06 -8.90
C LEU A 9 -17.88 7.10 -7.85
N TYR A 10 -18.95 6.37 -8.17
CA TYR A 10 -19.50 5.35 -7.27
C TYR A 10 -18.49 4.24 -6.96
N PHE A 11 -17.75 3.76 -7.96
CA PHE A 11 -16.68 2.78 -7.74
C PHE A 11 -15.57 3.35 -6.85
N PHE A 12 -15.14 4.59 -7.08
CA PHE A 12 -14.14 5.25 -6.25
C PHE A 12 -14.61 5.35 -4.79
N ILE A 13 -15.78 5.94 -4.56
CA ILE A 13 -16.34 6.15 -3.21
C ILE A 13 -16.55 4.81 -2.49
N LYS A 14 -17.10 3.80 -3.15
CA LYS A 14 -17.35 2.49 -2.54
C LYS A 14 -16.06 1.80 -2.08
N ASN A 15 -15.00 1.83 -2.90
CA ASN A 15 -13.72 1.24 -2.52
C ASN A 15 -12.97 2.11 -1.50
N PHE A 16 -13.12 3.42 -1.57
CA PHE A 16 -12.55 4.36 -0.59
C PHE A 16 -13.16 4.15 0.80
N ILE A 17 -14.49 4.05 0.89
CA ILE A 17 -15.20 3.74 2.15
C ILE A 17 -14.77 2.38 2.70
N ARG A 18 -14.70 1.33 1.85
CA ARG A 18 -14.20 0.02 2.29
C ARG A 18 -12.75 0.09 2.79
N GLY A 19 -11.93 0.92 2.15
CA GLY A 19 -10.57 1.20 2.58
C GLY A 19 -10.53 1.84 3.96
N ILE A 20 -11.31 2.90 4.17
CA ILE A 20 -11.43 3.57 5.48
C ILE A 20 -11.92 2.60 6.55
N LEU A 21 -12.90 1.75 6.23
CA LEU A 21 -13.47 0.80 7.18
C LEU A 21 -12.46 -0.28 7.57
N PHE A 22 -11.70 -0.82 6.61
CA PHE A 22 -10.58 -1.71 6.88
C PHE A 22 -9.50 -1.02 7.74
N PHE A 23 -9.21 0.25 7.45
CA PHE A 23 -8.24 1.03 8.21
C PHE A 23 -8.69 1.27 9.66
N ALA A 24 -9.97 1.60 9.87
CA ALA A 24 -10.56 1.74 11.19
C ALA A 24 -10.51 0.43 11.98
N VAL A 25 -10.80 -0.70 11.33
CA VAL A 25 -10.66 -2.03 11.95
C VAL A 25 -9.21 -2.34 12.30
N ALA A 26 -8.25 -2.01 11.43
CA ALA A 26 -6.82 -2.19 11.71
C ALA A 26 -6.35 -1.34 12.89
N ILE A 27 -6.83 -0.10 13.04
CA ILE A 27 -6.55 0.77 14.20
C ILE A 27 -7.16 0.18 15.48
N VAL A 28 -8.41 -0.27 15.43
CA VAL A 28 -9.06 -0.90 16.59
C VAL A 28 -8.33 -2.19 16.97
N PHE A 29 -7.97 -3.01 16.00
CA PHE A 29 -7.17 -4.22 16.22
C PHE A 29 -5.81 -3.88 16.82
N TYR A 30 -5.09 -2.90 16.29
CA TYR A 30 -3.85 -2.40 16.88
C TYR A 30 -4.05 -1.98 18.33
N LYS A 31 -5.07 -1.15 18.61
CA LYS A 31 -5.36 -0.67 19.95
C LYS A 31 -5.73 -1.81 20.91
N VAL A 32 -6.51 -2.79 20.46
CA VAL A 32 -6.87 -3.97 21.25
C VAL A 32 -5.64 -4.83 21.51
N THR A 33 -4.89 -5.22 20.47
CA THR A 33 -3.69 -6.05 20.60
C THR A 33 -2.64 -5.39 21.49
N PHE A 34 -2.38 -4.09 21.34
CA PHE A 34 -1.41 -3.36 22.17
C PHE A 34 -1.96 -2.91 23.54
N SER A 35 -3.27 -2.88 23.76
CA SER A 35 -3.87 -2.60 25.07
C SER A 35 -3.99 -3.87 25.94
N TYR A 36 -4.06 -5.06 25.33
CA TYR A 36 -4.06 -6.35 26.04
C TYR A 36 -2.65 -6.96 26.17
N LEU A 37 -1.74 -6.65 25.24
CA LEU A 37 -0.32 -6.93 25.43
C LEU A 37 0.27 -5.78 26.23
N ASP A 38 0.41 -5.96 27.53
CA ASP A 38 1.14 -5.06 28.42
C ASP A 38 2.64 -5.09 28.06
N LEU A 39 3.00 -4.45 26.93
CA LEU A 39 4.37 -4.34 26.42
C LEU A 39 5.19 -3.34 27.23
N SER A 40 4.61 -2.73 28.26
CA SER A 40 5.34 -1.88 29.22
C SER A 40 6.52 -2.64 29.83
N GLY A 41 6.33 -3.91 30.21
CA GLY A 41 7.40 -4.78 30.74
C GLY A 41 8.41 -5.29 29.70
N LEU A 42 8.05 -5.38 28.41
CA LEU A 42 8.97 -5.79 27.34
C LEU A 42 9.78 -4.62 26.76
N LYS A 43 9.28 -3.39 26.85
CA LYS A 43 10.00 -2.17 26.45
C LYS A 43 11.18 -1.86 27.37
N GLU A 44 11.10 -2.20 28.65
CA GLU A 44 12.20 -1.98 29.60
C GLU A 44 13.34 -3.00 29.45
N GLN A 45 13.06 -4.21 28.95
CA GLN A 45 14.07 -5.27 28.88
C GLN A 45 14.75 -5.40 27.51
N ILE A 46 14.16 -4.84 26.45
CA ILE A 46 14.79 -4.87 25.12
C ILE A 46 14.61 -3.51 24.45
N PRO A 47 15.62 -2.62 24.50
CA PRO A 47 15.66 -1.46 23.64
C PRO A 47 15.92 -1.98 22.22
N PHE A 48 14.88 -2.44 21.53
CA PHE A 48 14.95 -2.79 20.12
C PHE A 48 15.06 -1.49 19.30
N ASP A 49 16.22 -0.83 19.39
CA ASP A 49 16.61 0.12 18.36
C ASP A 49 16.99 -0.69 17.11
N LEU A 50 15.97 -1.14 16.39
CA LEU A 50 16.16 -1.83 15.13
C LEU A 50 16.94 -0.89 14.19
N PRO A 51 18.04 -1.37 13.58
CA PRO A 51 18.75 -0.58 12.59
C PRO A 51 17.78 -0.14 11.48
N SER A 52 17.79 1.15 11.12
CA SER A 52 16.89 1.68 10.09
C SER A 52 16.98 0.90 8.77
N THR A 53 18.17 0.40 8.43
CA THR A 53 18.41 -0.47 7.29
C THR A 53 17.59 -1.76 7.35
N PHE A 54 17.52 -2.41 8.51
CA PHE A 54 16.75 -3.63 8.69
C PHE A 54 15.25 -3.35 8.50
N VAL A 55 14.75 -2.24 9.05
CA VAL A 55 13.34 -1.85 8.91
C VAL A 55 13.00 -1.54 7.45
N PHE A 56 13.88 -0.86 6.71
CA PHE A 56 13.67 -0.62 5.28
C PHE A 56 13.67 -1.91 4.45
N ILE A 57 14.56 -2.86 4.75
CA ILE A 57 14.59 -4.17 4.07
C ILE A 57 13.31 -4.94 4.38
N LEU A 58 12.92 -5.02 5.64
CA LEU A 58 11.68 -5.70 6.06
C LEU A 58 10.46 -5.08 5.37
N PHE A 59 10.40 -3.74 5.35
CA PHE A 59 9.34 -3.00 4.67
C PHE A 59 9.31 -3.32 3.17
N PHE A 60 10.45 -3.24 2.49
CA PHE A 60 10.55 -3.55 1.06
C PHE A 60 10.08 -4.98 0.75
N MET A 61 10.55 -5.97 1.52
CA MET A 61 10.15 -7.37 1.34
C MET A 61 8.65 -7.56 1.58
N SER A 62 8.11 -6.89 2.61
CA SER A 62 6.67 -6.95 2.92
C SER A 62 5.82 -6.35 1.78
N GLU A 63 6.29 -5.27 1.18
CA GLU A 63 5.63 -4.63 0.05
C GLU A 63 5.72 -5.49 -1.20
N VAL A 64 6.89 -6.02 -1.55
CA VAL A 64 7.08 -6.83 -2.77
C VAL A 64 6.23 -8.11 -2.75
N ILE A 65 6.23 -8.84 -1.62
CA ILE A 65 5.62 -10.18 -1.56
C ILE A 65 4.10 -10.08 -1.65
N LEU A 66 3.46 -9.19 -0.88
CA LEU A 66 1.99 -9.11 -0.83
C LEU A 66 1.43 -7.76 -0.35
N GLY A 67 2.25 -6.86 0.22
CA GLY A 67 1.75 -5.65 0.89
C GLY A 67 0.89 -5.98 2.13
N VAL A 68 1.18 -7.10 2.81
CA VAL A 68 0.40 -7.56 3.99
C VAL A 68 0.59 -6.61 5.16
N ILE A 69 1.82 -6.13 5.36
CA ILE A 69 2.13 -5.29 6.50
C ILE A 69 1.71 -3.85 6.15
N PRO A 70 0.77 -3.26 6.90
CA PRO A 70 0.33 -1.90 6.65
C PRO A 70 1.53 -0.94 6.76
N PRO A 71 1.77 -0.07 5.76
CA PRO A 71 2.89 0.88 5.80
C PRO A 71 2.82 1.83 7.00
N GLU A 72 1.64 1.99 7.59
CA GLU A 72 1.37 2.83 8.74
C GLU A 72 2.09 2.33 9.99
N LEU A 73 2.32 1.01 10.13
CA LEU A 73 3.11 0.46 11.24
C LEU A 73 4.56 0.94 11.19
N PHE A 74 5.14 1.04 9.99
CA PHE A 74 6.50 1.53 9.81
C PHE A 74 6.62 3.03 10.04
N MET A 75 5.57 3.80 9.71
CA MET A 75 5.49 5.22 10.04
C MET A 75 5.34 5.44 11.56
N ILE A 76 4.52 4.63 12.25
CA ILE A 76 4.40 4.66 13.72
C ILE A 76 5.74 4.32 14.39
N TRP A 77 6.45 3.32 13.87
CA TRP A 77 7.81 3.03 14.34
C TRP A 77 8.75 4.23 14.13
N ALA A 78 8.70 4.88 12.96
CA ALA A 78 9.58 6.02 12.68
C ALA A 78 9.33 7.23 13.60
N ILE A 79 8.08 7.51 13.98
CA ILE A 79 7.79 8.63 14.91
C ILE A 79 8.10 8.29 16.37
N THR A 80 8.00 7.02 16.76
CA THR A 80 8.21 6.58 18.15
C THR A 80 9.68 6.31 18.47
N SER A 81 10.44 5.78 17.49
CA SER A 81 11.80 5.28 17.71
C SER A 81 12.89 6.19 17.16
N LYS A 82 12.55 7.21 16.36
CA LYS A 82 13.53 8.12 15.75
C LYS A 82 13.21 9.59 16.07
N PRO A 83 14.19 10.49 15.98
CA PRO A 83 13.96 11.91 16.22
C PRO A 83 12.86 12.48 15.31
N LEU A 84 11.99 13.31 15.88
CA LEU A 84 10.84 13.90 15.16
C LEU A 84 11.28 14.69 13.91
N SER A 85 12.45 15.34 13.97
CA SER A 85 13.05 16.07 12.84
C SER A 85 13.31 15.19 11.61
N SER A 86 13.51 13.88 11.81
CA SER A 86 13.79 12.90 10.76
C SER A 86 12.53 12.20 10.24
N TYR A 87 11.39 12.34 10.91
CA TYR A 87 10.16 11.62 10.57
C TYR A 87 9.73 11.83 9.11
N LEU A 88 9.78 13.07 8.63
CA LEU A 88 9.44 13.40 7.25
C LEU A 88 10.34 12.67 6.24
N ILE A 89 11.63 12.54 6.53
CA ILE A 89 12.60 11.82 5.69
C ILE A 89 12.25 10.32 5.65
N TYR A 90 11.84 9.74 6.79
CA TYR A 90 11.40 8.34 6.84
C TYR A 90 10.12 8.12 6.03
N VAL A 91 9.11 8.98 6.15
CA VAL A 91 7.86 8.89 5.37
C VAL A 91 8.14 8.97 3.87
N ILE A 92 9.00 9.90 3.44
CA ILE A 92 9.42 10.00 2.04
C ILE A 92 10.15 8.72 1.61
N SER A 93 11.08 8.22 2.42
CA SER A 93 11.83 7.00 2.12
C SER A 93 10.90 5.79 1.95
N PHE A 94 9.96 5.59 2.87
CA PHE A 94 8.95 4.54 2.74
C PHE A 94 8.10 4.71 1.47
N SER A 95 7.67 5.93 1.16
CA SER A 95 6.88 6.17 -0.05
C SER A 95 7.64 5.81 -1.34
N VAL A 96 8.94 6.12 -1.41
CA VAL A 96 9.82 5.80 -2.55
C VAL A 96 10.05 4.29 -2.65
N ILE A 97 10.42 3.64 -1.55
CA ILE A 97 10.62 2.18 -1.50
C ILE A 97 9.36 1.45 -1.95
N SER A 98 8.20 1.91 -1.47
CA SER A 98 6.90 1.32 -1.79
C SER A 98 6.51 1.53 -3.26
N TYR A 99 6.85 2.67 -3.84
CA TYR A 99 6.68 2.92 -5.28
C TYR A 99 7.58 1.99 -6.12
N ILE A 100 8.84 1.82 -5.72
CA ILE A 100 9.79 0.91 -6.38
C ILE A 100 9.31 -0.55 -6.28
N ALA A 101 8.88 -0.99 -5.09
CA ALA A 101 8.34 -2.33 -4.88
C ALA A 101 7.14 -2.62 -5.80
N GLY A 102 6.20 -1.67 -5.92
CA GLY A 102 5.09 -1.77 -6.84
C GLY A 102 5.53 -1.86 -8.30
N PHE A 103 6.55 -1.10 -8.70
CA PHE A 103 7.10 -1.16 -10.05
C PHE A 103 7.78 -2.50 -10.34
N VAL A 104 8.52 -3.07 -9.39
CA VAL A 104 9.08 -4.42 -9.48
C VAL A 104 7.96 -5.45 -9.65
N ALA A 105 6.90 -5.36 -8.85
CA ALA A 105 5.73 -6.24 -8.98
C ALA A 105 5.04 -6.08 -10.35
N PHE A 106 4.92 -4.86 -10.88
CA PHE A 106 4.40 -4.59 -12.22
C PHE A 106 5.26 -5.27 -13.31
N LEU A 107 6.58 -5.17 -13.22
CA LEU A 107 7.49 -5.83 -14.17
C LEU A 107 7.38 -7.35 -14.08
N PHE A 108 7.30 -7.89 -12.87
CA PHE A 108 7.07 -9.32 -12.62
C PHE A 108 5.75 -9.78 -13.24
N GLY A 109 4.67 -9.02 -13.06
CA GLY A 109 3.39 -9.24 -13.73
C GLY A 109 3.51 -9.27 -15.25
N LYS A 110 4.23 -8.30 -15.83
CA LYS A 110 4.44 -8.23 -17.27
C LYS A 110 5.24 -9.44 -17.80
N TYR A 111 6.18 -9.96 -17.02
CA TYR A 111 6.88 -11.21 -17.34
C TYR A 111 5.94 -12.42 -17.28
N LEU A 112 5.13 -12.50 -16.22
CA LEU A 112 4.13 -13.54 -16.01
C LEU A 112 3.13 -13.67 -17.17
N HIS A 113 2.77 -12.57 -17.84
CA HIS A 113 1.84 -12.57 -18.99
C HIS A 113 2.17 -13.63 -20.06
N LYS A 114 3.46 -13.96 -20.23
CA LYS A 114 3.94 -14.92 -21.24
C LYS A 114 4.02 -16.37 -20.74
N THR A 115 3.66 -16.64 -19.50
CA THR A 115 3.83 -17.94 -18.86
C THR A 115 2.49 -18.66 -18.68
N TRP A 116 2.54 -20.00 -18.57
CA TRP A 116 1.36 -20.83 -18.30
C TRP A 116 0.59 -20.41 -17.03
N LEU A 117 1.30 -19.87 -16.03
CA LEU A 117 0.70 -19.36 -14.80
C LEU A 117 -0.32 -18.22 -15.05
N TYR A 118 -0.10 -17.42 -16.10
CA TYR A 118 -1.06 -16.40 -16.52
C TYR A 118 -2.38 -17.03 -16.97
N GLU A 119 -2.34 -18.07 -17.79
CA GLU A 119 -3.55 -18.75 -18.28
C GLU A 119 -4.35 -19.36 -17.13
N PHE A 120 -3.66 -19.95 -16.16
CA PHE A 120 -4.27 -20.46 -14.93
C PHE A 120 -4.93 -19.34 -14.11
N MET A 121 -4.21 -18.24 -13.87
CA MET A 121 -4.72 -17.11 -13.08
C MET A 121 -5.76 -16.26 -13.82
N ARG A 122 -5.84 -16.37 -15.15
CA ARG A 122 -6.78 -15.62 -16.01
C ARG A 122 -8.22 -15.92 -15.67
N LYS A 123 -8.57 -17.19 -15.46
CA LYS A 123 -9.95 -17.61 -15.16
C LYS A 123 -10.47 -17.05 -13.84
N ASN A 124 -9.62 -16.95 -12.81
CA ASN A 124 -10.08 -16.67 -11.44
C ASN A 124 -9.82 -15.24 -10.96
N ILE A 125 -8.62 -14.72 -11.23
CA ILE A 125 -8.13 -13.45 -10.66
C ILE A 125 -8.03 -12.41 -11.78
N ILE A 126 -7.16 -12.65 -12.77
CA ILE A 126 -6.76 -11.62 -13.75
C ILE A 126 -7.96 -11.19 -14.61
N GLY A 127 -8.82 -12.12 -15.06
CA GLY A 127 -9.99 -11.77 -15.87
C GLY A 127 -11.03 -10.88 -15.17
N LYS A 128 -11.10 -10.88 -13.82
CA LYS A 128 -11.93 -9.94 -13.06
C LYS A 128 -11.31 -8.55 -13.07
N TYR A 129 -9.99 -8.46 -12.90
CA TYR A 129 -9.25 -7.19 -12.93
C TYR A 129 -9.17 -6.62 -14.34
N GLU A 130 -9.03 -7.44 -15.38
CA GLU A 130 -9.06 -7.05 -16.78
C GLU A 130 -10.38 -6.36 -17.13
N ARG A 131 -11.52 -6.93 -16.74
CA ARG A 131 -12.84 -6.27 -16.90
C ARG A 131 -12.93 -4.94 -16.17
N LYS A 132 -12.36 -4.83 -14.97
CA LYS A 132 -12.30 -3.57 -14.21
C LYS A 132 -11.38 -2.55 -14.89
N ILE A 133 -10.22 -2.95 -15.37
CA ILE A 133 -9.28 -2.08 -16.08
C ILE A 133 -9.86 -1.63 -17.42
N ASN A 134 -10.58 -2.50 -18.14
CA ASN A 134 -11.29 -2.09 -19.36
C ASN A 134 -12.44 -1.11 -19.07
N SER A 135 -13.15 -1.28 -17.96
CA SER A 135 -14.26 -0.38 -17.56
C SER A 135 -13.79 0.97 -17.00
N TYR A 136 -12.78 0.95 -16.12
CA TYR A 136 -12.35 2.09 -15.31
C TYR A 136 -10.99 2.66 -15.73
N GLY A 137 -10.21 1.93 -16.52
CA GLY A 137 -8.92 2.36 -17.04
C GLY A 137 -7.89 2.59 -15.94
N TRP A 138 -7.20 3.73 -16.03
CA TRP A 138 -6.17 4.15 -15.10
C TRP A 138 -6.65 4.39 -13.67
N LEU A 139 -7.96 4.63 -13.48
CA LEU A 139 -8.54 4.87 -12.15
C LEU A 139 -8.35 3.68 -11.21
N VAL A 140 -8.27 2.46 -11.75
CA VAL A 140 -8.00 1.25 -10.94
C VAL A 140 -6.64 1.36 -10.25
N ILE A 141 -5.64 1.90 -10.94
CA ILE A 141 -4.27 2.07 -10.44
C ILE A 141 -4.25 3.11 -9.32
N VAL A 142 -4.91 4.25 -9.54
CA VAL A 142 -4.98 5.34 -8.56
C VAL A 142 -5.75 4.92 -7.31
N VAL A 143 -6.89 4.23 -7.48
CA VAL A 143 -7.65 3.69 -6.35
C VAL A 143 -6.81 2.69 -5.56
N ALA A 144 -6.12 1.76 -6.23
CA ALA A 144 -5.25 0.80 -5.56
C ALA A 144 -4.05 1.46 -4.85
N ALA A 145 -3.53 2.56 -5.38
CA ALA A 145 -2.43 3.31 -4.78
C ALA A 145 -2.84 4.07 -3.50
N ILE A 146 -4.10 4.52 -3.43
CA ILE A 146 -4.63 5.30 -2.30
C ILE A 146 -5.27 4.38 -1.24
N THR A 147 -6.02 3.37 -1.66
CA THR A 147 -6.72 2.45 -0.76
C THR A 147 -5.80 1.41 -0.14
N PRO A 148 -6.11 0.86 1.06
CA PRO A 148 -5.29 -0.15 1.75
C PRO A 148 -5.41 -1.54 1.11
N LEU A 149 -5.57 -1.58 -0.21
CA LEU A 149 -5.51 -2.81 -0.98
C LEU A 149 -4.05 -3.25 -1.12
N PRO A 150 -3.79 -4.56 -1.27
CA PRO A 150 -2.45 -5.07 -1.53
C PRO A 150 -1.94 -4.51 -2.86
N PHE A 151 -1.11 -3.47 -2.77
CA PHE A 151 -0.73 -2.66 -3.91
C PHE A 151 0.14 -3.43 -4.89
N SER A 152 1.16 -4.14 -4.40
CA SER A 152 2.06 -4.93 -5.24
C SER A 152 1.33 -6.04 -5.98
N ALA A 153 0.40 -6.73 -5.33
CA ALA A 153 -0.45 -7.71 -6.01
C ALA A 153 -1.28 -7.06 -7.13
N THR A 154 -1.84 -5.88 -6.87
CA THR A 154 -2.60 -5.14 -7.89
C THR A 154 -1.69 -4.69 -9.04
N CYS A 155 -0.48 -4.22 -8.76
CA CYS A 155 0.52 -3.82 -9.75
C CYS A 155 0.96 -5.00 -10.63
N ALA A 156 1.18 -6.18 -10.02
CA ALA A 156 1.48 -7.40 -10.75
C ALA A 156 0.34 -7.78 -11.71
N VAL A 157 -0.92 -7.71 -11.25
CA VAL A 157 -2.06 -7.97 -12.14
C VAL A 157 -2.15 -6.94 -13.27
N ILE A 158 -1.94 -5.65 -12.99
CA ILE A 158 -1.92 -4.59 -14.01
C ILE A 158 -0.80 -4.82 -15.05
N GLY A 159 0.38 -5.24 -14.59
CA GLY A 159 1.50 -5.63 -15.44
C GLY A 159 1.17 -6.84 -16.30
N ALA A 160 0.55 -7.86 -15.72
CA ALA A 160 0.14 -9.08 -16.39
C ALA A 160 -0.94 -8.87 -17.45
N ILE A 161 -1.75 -7.81 -17.34
CA ILE A 161 -2.74 -7.44 -18.37
C ILE A 161 -2.09 -6.66 -19.53
N GLY A 162 -0.81 -6.30 -19.42
CA GLY A 162 -0.08 -5.60 -20.47
C GLY A 162 -0.32 -4.09 -20.49
N PHE A 163 -0.66 -3.48 -19.35
CA PHE A 163 -0.85 -2.04 -19.27
C PHE A 163 0.43 -1.27 -19.66
N LYS A 164 0.27 -0.07 -20.25
CA LYS A 164 1.42 0.72 -20.72
C LYS A 164 2.28 1.20 -19.54
N ARG A 165 3.57 0.85 -19.54
CA ARG A 165 4.58 1.21 -18.51
C ARG A 165 4.54 2.68 -18.10
N ASN A 166 4.65 3.59 -19.07
CA ASN A 166 4.72 5.04 -18.80
C ASN A 166 3.45 5.55 -18.12
N LYS A 167 2.29 5.03 -18.52
CA LYS A 167 1.01 5.37 -17.90
C LYS A 167 0.94 4.82 -16.48
N TYR A 168 1.34 3.56 -16.28
CA TYR A 168 1.38 2.94 -14.95
C TYR A 168 2.22 3.79 -13.98
N LEU A 169 3.45 4.13 -14.36
CA LEU A 169 4.37 4.93 -13.53
C LEU A 169 3.70 6.23 -13.08
N PHE A 170 3.16 7.00 -14.02
CA PHE A 170 2.46 8.25 -13.73
C PHE A 170 1.29 8.07 -12.74
N TYR A 171 0.41 7.08 -12.96
CA TYR A 171 -0.75 6.87 -12.09
C TYR A 171 -0.39 6.28 -10.72
N SER A 172 0.67 5.48 -10.65
CA SER A 172 1.17 4.91 -9.39
C SER A 172 1.79 5.97 -8.47
N MET A 173 2.11 7.17 -8.96
CA MET A 173 2.56 8.30 -8.13
C MET A 173 1.50 8.74 -7.10
N ALA A 174 0.22 8.39 -7.30
CA ALA A 174 -0.82 8.58 -6.29
C ALA A 174 -0.49 7.90 -4.94
N ARG A 175 0.46 6.97 -4.93
CA ARG A 175 1.00 6.36 -3.72
C ARG A 175 1.68 7.39 -2.82
N PHE A 176 2.42 8.36 -3.37
CA PHE A 176 3.04 9.43 -2.58
C PHE A 176 1.99 10.23 -1.79
N ILE A 177 0.82 10.46 -2.40
CA ILE A 177 -0.30 11.14 -1.74
C ILE A 177 -0.79 10.34 -0.53
N ARG A 178 -0.93 9.02 -0.63
CA ARG A 178 -1.30 8.16 0.51
C ARG A 178 -0.32 8.30 1.67
N TYR A 179 0.99 8.18 1.39
CA TYR A 179 2.02 8.29 2.42
C TYR A 179 2.05 9.70 3.04
N ALA A 180 1.85 10.75 2.25
CA ALA A 180 1.76 12.11 2.77
C ALA A 180 0.54 12.27 3.70
N ILE A 181 -0.64 11.79 3.30
CA ILE A 181 -1.87 11.87 4.10
C ILE A 181 -1.71 11.10 5.41
N TYR A 182 -1.28 9.83 5.35
CA TYR A 182 -1.15 9.00 6.55
C TYR A 182 0.01 9.43 7.43
N GLY A 183 1.13 9.83 6.84
CA GLY A 183 2.26 10.39 7.58
C GLY A 183 1.84 11.62 8.38
N PHE A 184 1.04 12.51 7.76
CA PHE A 184 0.47 13.69 8.42
C PHE A 184 -0.50 13.33 9.55
N PHE A 185 -1.43 12.40 9.33
CA PHE A 185 -2.36 11.97 10.38
C PHE A 185 -1.68 11.31 11.58
N ILE A 186 -0.65 10.49 11.34
CA ILE A 186 0.14 9.86 12.40
C ILE A 186 0.91 10.92 13.18
N TRP A 187 1.50 11.89 12.49
CA TRP A 187 2.19 13.02 13.14
C TRP A 187 1.23 13.85 14.02
N LEU A 188 0.03 14.13 13.51
CA LEU A 188 -1.00 14.86 14.24
C LEU A 188 -1.54 14.09 15.46
N ALA A 189 -1.62 12.75 15.36
CA ALA A 189 -2.14 11.89 16.42
C ALA A 189 -1.10 11.54 17.50
N HIS A 190 0.17 11.84 17.28
CA HIS A 190 1.23 11.57 18.25
C HIS A 190 1.13 12.56 19.42
N PRO A 191 0.90 12.10 20.66
CA PRO A 191 0.88 12.99 21.83
C PRO A 191 2.29 13.58 22.02
N PHE A 192 2.35 14.91 22.12
CA PHE A 192 3.57 15.66 22.41
C PHE A 192 3.85 15.68 23.90
#